data_AF-A0A816D711-F1
#
_entry.id   AF-A0A816D711-F1
#
_cell.length_a   1.000
_cell.length_b   1.000
_cell.length_c   1.000
_cell.angle_alpha   90.00
_cell.angle_beta   90.00
_cell.angle_gamma   90.00
#
_symmetry.space_group_name_H-M   'P 1'
#
loop_
_entity.id
_entity.type
_entity.pdbx_description
1 polymer ?
#
loop_
_entity_poly.entity_id
_entity_poly.type
_entity_poly.pdbx_seq_one_letter_code
_entity_poly.pdbx_strand_id
1 'polypeptide(L)'
;MDTSKYIQSCNPARFVVTFSLLIFSILFALQLDGYIQISYWLVFLPLFIWKMLVVFGACTGIFFWCKHGERHRIIRSPDNDCRALIIYFFLHLLIFIFEILICDKLENRPEIPWT
;
A
#
# COMPACT_ATOMS: atom_id res chain seq x y z
N MET A 1 -26.44 11.43 20.07
CA MET A 1 -24.97 11.37 19.78
C MET A 1 -24.82 10.93 18.34
N ASP A 2 -24.61 11.88 17.44
CA ASP A 2 -24.61 11.65 15.98
C ASP A 2 -23.30 10.96 15.54
N THR A 3 -23.19 9.66 15.75
CA THR A 3 -22.03 8.84 15.34
C THR A 3 -21.82 8.84 13.82
N SER A 4 -22.87 9.08 13.02
CA SER A 4 -22.80 9.14 11.55
C SER A 4 -21.87 10.26 11.03
N LYS A 5 -21.81 11.41 11.71
CA LYS A 5 -20.95 12.54 11.31
C LYS A 5 -19.45 12.25 11.48
N TYR A 6 -19.10 11.41 12.45
CA TYR A 6 -17.70 11.01 12.69
C TYR A 6 -17.19 10.01 11.66
N ILE A 7 -18.07 9.13 11.16
CA ILE A 7 -17.72 8.17 10.10
C ILE A 7 -17.59 8.92 8.76
N GLN A 8 -18.41 9.96 8.55
CA GLN A 8 -18.39 10.76 7.32
C GLN A 8 -17.17 11.70 7.20
N SER A 9 -16.55 12.11 8.31
CA SER A 9 -15.27 12.84 8.31
C SER A 9 -14.06 11.93 8.17
N CYS A 10 -14.26 10.61 8.26
CA CYS A 10 -13.19 9.65 8.08
C CYS A 10 -12.87 9.56 6.59
N ASN A 11 -11.70 10.05 6.17
CA ASN A 11 -11.22 9.82 4.81
C ASN A 11 -11.11 8.30 4.60
N PRO A 12 -11.95 7.69 3.73
CA PRO A 12 -12.05 6.25 3.62
C PRO A 12 -10.72 5.61 3.22
N ALA A 13 -9.90 6.32 2.44
CA ALA A 13 -8.56 5.84 2.08
C ALA A 13 -7.63 5.76 3.31
N ARG A 14 -7.67 6.76 4.19
CA ARG A 14 -6.87 6.75 5.43
C ARG A 14 -7.34 5.63 6.37
N PHE A 15 -8.64 5.42 6.46
CA PHE A 15 -9.21 4.35 7.27
C PHE A 15 -8.75 2.97 6.78
N VAL A 16 -8.85 2.72 5.47
CA VAL A 16 -8.41 1.46 4.85
C VAL A 16 -6.93 1.20 5.08
N VAL A 17 -6.07 2.22 4.93
CA VAL A 17 -4.63 2.09 5.17
C VAL A 17 -4.35 1.78 6.64
N THR A 18 -4.94 2.53 7.57
CA THR A 18 -4.73 2.30 9.01
C THR A 18 -5.23 0.93 9.45
N PHE A 19 -6.40 0.51 8.95
CA PHE A 19 -6.97 -0.79 9.26
C PHE A 19 -6.13 -1.94 8.70
N SER A 20 -5.63 -1.81 7.46
CA SER A 20 -4.71 -2.77 6.85
C SER A 20 -3.40 -2.89 7.63
N LEU A 21 -2.80 -1.77 8.04
CA LEU A 21 -1.60 -1.75 8.87
C LEU A 21 -1.82 -2.40 10.23
N LEU A 22 -2.98 -2.17 10.85
CA LEU A 22 -3.33 -2.76 12.13
C LEU A 22 -3.47 -4.28 12.03
N ILE A 23 -4.19 -4.77 11.01
CA ILE A 23 -4.32 -6.21 10.76
C ILE A 23 -2.95 -6.84 10.49
N PHE A 24 -2.14 -6.21 9.65
CA PHE A 24 -0.77 -6.65 9.39
C PHE A 24 0.05 -6.74 10.68
N SER A 25 0.03 -5.70 11.51
CA SER A 25 0.78 -5.66 12.76
C SER A 25 0.36 -6.77 13.72
N ILE A 26 -0.94 -7.07 13.81
CA ILE A 26 -1.46 -8.15 14.66
C ILE A 26 -1.02 -9.50 14.10
N LEU A 27 -1.26 -9.77 12.82
CA LEU A 27 -0.87 -11.04 12.18
C LEU A 27 0.64 -11.28 12.27
N PHE A 28 1.44 -10.24 12.06
CA PHE A 28 2.89 -10.31 12.14
C PHE A 28 3.37 -10.60 13.57
N ALA A 29 2.77 -9.97 14.59
CA ALA A 29 3.08 -10.26 15.99
C ALA A 29 2.70 -11.70 16.36
N LEU A 30 1.52 -12.18 15.96
CA LEU A 30 1.07 -13.56 16.24
C LEU A 30 1.96 -14.61 15.56
N GLN A 31 2.44 -14.32 14.36
CA GLN A 31 3.36 -15.19 13.62
C GLN A 31 4.73 -15.22 14.31
N LEU A 32 5.23 -14.07 14.80
CA LEU A 32 6.48 -14.00 15.58
C LEU A 32 6.39 -14.75 16.91
N ASP A 33 5.23 -14.72 17.56
CA ASP A 33 4.95 -15.48 18.79
C ASP A 33 4.77 -16.99 18.52
N GLY A 34 4.84 -17.43 17.25
CA GLY A 34 4.71 -18.84 16.86
C GLY A 34 3.31 -19.42 17.04
N TYR A 35 2.30 -18.58 17.30
CA TYR A 35 0.91 -19.00 17.48
C TYR A 35 0.26 -19.43 16.16
N ILE A 36 0.71 -18.87 15.05
CA ILE A 36 0.22 -19.14 13.70
C ILE A 36 1.43 -19.52 12.83
N GLN A 37 1.35 -20.64 12.11
CA GLN A 37 2.34 -21.05 11.10
C GLN A 37 1.71 -20.97 9.70
N ILE A 38 1.29 -19.78 9.29
CA ILE A 38 0.84 -19.53 7.91
C ILE A 38 2.00 -18.99 7.07
N SER A 39 1.95 -19.16 5.75
CA SER A 39 2.95 -18.54 4.87
C SER A 39 2.98 -17.02 5.09
N TYR A 40 4.19 -16.46 5.11
CA TYR A 40 4.38 -15.02 5.31
C TYR A 40 3.70 -14.20 4.21
N TRP A 41 3.53 -14.78 3.02
CA TRP A 41 2.75 -14.22 1.92
C TRP A 41 1.32 -13.81 2.32
N LEU A 42 0.65 -14.59 3.18
CA LEU A 42 -0.70 -14.26 3.65
C LEU A 42 -0.69 -13.11 4.66
N VAL A 43 0.34 -13.02 5.50
CA VAL A 43 0.50 -11.95 6.49
C VAL A 43 0.65 -10.60 5.81
N PHE A 44 1.38 -10.53 4.69
CA PHE A 44 1.59 -9.31 3.90
C PHE A 44 0.45 -9.00 2.90
N LEU A 45 -0.50 -9.90 2.68
CA LEU A 45 -1.60 -9.73 1.73
C LEU A 45 -2.43 -8.45 1.94
N PRO A 46 -2.80 -8.05 3.18
CA PRO A 46 -3.50 -6.79 3.44
C PRO A 46 -2.70 -5.57 2.97
N LEU A 47 -1.37 -5.61 3.11
CA LEU A 47 -0.46 -4.54 2.71
C LEU A 47 -0.35 -4.43 1.18
N PHE A 48 -0.28 -5.58 0.50
CA PHE A 48 -0.26 -5.61 -0.95
C PHE A 48 -1.53 -5.02 -1.57
N ILE A 49 -2.71 -5.34 -1.03
CA ILE A 49 -3.99 -4.85 -1.58
C ILE A 49 -4.05 -3.32 -1.58
N TRP A 50 -3.74 -2.66 -0.46
CA TRP A 50 -3.85 -1.20 -0.39
C TRP A 50 -2.78 -0.49 -1.24
N LYS A 51 -1.55 -1.03 -1.28
CA LYS A 51 -0.49 -0.47 -2.14
C LYS A 51 -0.86 -0.58 -3.61
N MET A 52 -1.39 -1.73 -4.03
CA MET A 52 -1.85 -1.92 -5.41
C MET A 52 -2.98 -0.94 -5.73
N LEU A 53 -3.94 -0.73 -4.82
CA LEU A 53 -5.00 0.27 -5.01
C LEU A 53 -4.44 1.69 -5.25
N VAL A 54 -3.41 2.09 -4.49
CA VAL A 54 -2.74 3.40 -4.66
C VAL A 54 -2.03 3.49 -6.02
N VAL A 55 -1.30 2.44 -6.41
CA VAL A 55 -0.59 2.37 -7.69
C VAL A 55 -1.58 2.41 -8.86
N PHE A 56 -2.67 1.64 -8.80
CA PHE A 56 -3.74 1.67 -9.80
C PHE A 56 -4.44 3.04 -9.85
N GLY A 57 -4.68 3.67 -8.71
CA GLY A 57 -5.22 5.04 -8.63
C GLY A 57 -4.31 6.06 -9.30
N ALA A 58 -3.00 5.99 -9.06
CA ALA A 58 -2.02 6.85 -9.71
C ALA A 58 -1.97 6.59 -11.24
N CYS A 59 -1.92 5.32 -11.66
CA CYS A 59 -1.89 4.95 -13.08
C CYS A 59 -3.15 5.40 -13.82
N THR A 60 -4.33 5.19 -13.25
CA THR A 60 -5.60 5.63 -13.84
C THR A 60 -5.71 7.15 -13.89
N GLY A 61 -5.23 7.86 -12.87
CA GLY A 61 -5.14 9.32 -12.85
C GLY A 61 -4.24 9.86 -13.97
N ILE A 62 -3.03 9.30 -14.13
CA ILE A 62 -2.10 9.65 -15.22
C ILE A 62 -2.71 9.28 -16.58
N PHE A 63 -3.32 8.10 -16.70
CA PHE A 63 -3.92 7.62 -17.95
C PHE A 63 -5.08 8.52 -18.40
N PHE A 64 -5.98 8.89 -17.48
CA PHE A 64 -7.05 9.84 -17.76
C PHE A 64 -6.50 11.22 -18.13
N TRP A 65 -5.45 11.67 -17.43
CA TRP A 65 -4.77 12.93 -17.74
C TRP A 65 -4.17 12.91 -19.15
N CYS A 66 -3.48 11.83 -19.55
CA CYS A 66 -2.94 11.70 -20.89
C CYS A 66 -4.04 11.64 -21.96
N LYS A 67 -5.18 11.00 -21.67
CA LYS A 67 -6.26 10.79 -22.65
C LYS A 67 -7.19 12.00 -22.83
N HIS A 68 -7.46 12.78 -21.79
CA HIS A 68 -8.38 13.93 -21.82
C HIS A 68 -7.71 15.29 -21.56
N GLY A 69 -6.48 15.31 -21.06
CA GLY A 69 -5.79 16.54 -20.62
C GLY A 69 -5.27 17.44 -21.74
N GLU A 70 -5.33 17.00 -23.00
CA GLU A 70 -4.89 17.81 -24.15
C GLU A 70 -5.68 19.13 -24.28
N ARG A 71 -6.90 19.20 -23.72
CA ARG A 71 -7.74 20.40 -23.72
C ARG A 71 -7.43 21.42 -22.61
N HIS A 72 -6.73 21.03 -21.53
CA HIS A 72 -6.46 21.87 -20.34
C HIS A 72 -4.98 22.27 -20.19
N ARG A 73 -4.15 22.03 -21.22
CA ARG A 73 -2.69 22.15 -21.18
C ARG A 73 -2.14 23.59 -21.17
N ILE A 74 -3.00 24.62 -21.21
CA ILE A 74 -2.61 26.00 -21.54
C ILE A 74 -2.38 26.88 -20.30
N ILE A 75 -2.86 26.52 -19.10
CA ILE A 75 -2.95 27.48 -17.97
C ILE A 75 -2.15 27.13 -16.70
N ARG A 76 -1.61 25.91 -16.53
CA ARG A 76 -0.90 25.52 -15.29
C ARG A 76 0.46 24.94 -15.62
N SER A 77 1.54 25.50 -15.05
CA SER A 77 2.90 24.96 -15.14
C SER A 77 2.91 23.51 -14.62
N PRO A 78 3.02 22.49 -15.48
CA PRO A 78 2.84 21.08 -15.10
C PRO A 78 4.01 20.49 -14.29
N ASP A 79 5.11 21.22 -14.19
CA ASP A 79 6.40 20.63 -13.81
C ASP A 79 6.49 20.17 -12.36
N ASN A 80 5.85 20.87 -11.42
CA ASN A 80 6.05 20.56 -10.00
C ASN A 80 5.12 19.43 -9.49
N ASP A 81 3.86 19.41 -9.92
CA ASP A 81 2.88 18.41 -9.49
C ASP A 81 3.18 17.04 -10.11
N CYS A 82 3.60 16.99 -11.38
CA CYS A 82 4.02 15.75 -12.02
C CYS A 82 5.28 15.17 -11.38
N ARG A 83 6.26 16.01 -10.99
CA ARG A 83 7.47 15.57 -10.28
C ARG A 83 7.12 14.95 -8.92
N ALA A 84 6.22 15.57 -8.17
CA ALA A 84 5.76 15.02 -6.90
C ALA A 84 5.10 13.65 -7.10
N LEU A 85 4.19 13.51 -8.07
CA LEU A 85 3.51 12.26 -8.36
C LEU A 85 4.48 11.12 -8.71
N ILE A 86 5.52 11.41 -9.52
CA ILE A 86 6.56 10.44 -9.89
C ILE A 86 7.35 9.99 -8.66
N ILE A 87 7.74 10.93 -7.79
CA ILE A 87 8.47 10.61 -6.55
C ILE A 87 7.60 9.75 -5.63
N TYR A 88 6.32 10.11 -5.44
CA TYR A 88 5.39 9.32 -4.63
C TYR A 88 5.20 7.91 -5.20
N PHE A 89 5.06 7.77 -6.51
CA PHE A 89 4.93 6.49 -7.18
C PHE A 89 6.19 5.62 -7.02
N PHE A 90 7.37 6.20 -7.25
CA PHE A 90 8.65 5.52 -7.09
C PHE A 90 8.86 5.05 -5.64
N LEU A 91 8.53 5.89 -4.66
CA LEU A 91 8.63 5.53 -3.24
C LEU A 91 7.69 4.36 -2.89
N HIS A 92 6.44 4.37 -3.38
CA HIS A 92 5.52 3.25 -3.17
C HIS A 92 6.02 1.96 -3.81
N LEU A 93 6.61 2.02 -5.02
CA LEU A 93 7.24 0.87 -5.67
C LEU A 93 8.44 0.35 -4.88
N LEU A 94 9.30 1.25 -4.38
CA LEU A 94 10.47 0.87 -3.59
C LEU A 94 10.06 0.11 -2.32
N ILE A 95 9.07 0.65 -1.59
CA ILE A 95 8.56 0.01 -0.37
C ILE A 95 7.87 -1.32 -0.72
N PHE A 96 7.19 -1.42 -1.86
CA PHE A 96 6.60 -2.68 -2.33
C PHE A 96 7.65 -3.76 -2.62
N ILE A 97 8.74 -3.41 -3.31
CA ILE A 97 9.85 -4.35 -3.60
C ILE A 97 10.52 -4.81 -2.30
N PHE A 98 10.76 -3.87 -1.38
CA PHE A 98 11.32 -4.18 -0.06
C PHE A 98 10.45 -5.18 0.72
N GLU A 99 9.13 -5.01 0.67
CA GLU A 99 8.19 -5.91 1.33
C GLU A 99 8.19 -7.32 0.72
N ILE A 100 8.24 -7.42 -0.62
CA ILE A 100 8.39 -8.71 -1.30
C ILE A 100 9.69 -9.40 -0.89
N LEU A 101 10.80 -8.66 -0.83
CA LEU A 101 12.11 -9.22 -0.49
C LEU A 101 12.17 -9.70 0.97
N ILE A 102 11.53 -8.98 1.88
CA ILE A 102 11.32 -9.43 3.27
C ILE A 102 10.48 -10.70 3.28
N CYS A 103 9.36 -10.74 2.57
CA CYS A 103 8.49 -11.90 2.51
C CYS A 103 9.24 -13.15 2.01
N ASP A 104 10.05 -12.99 0.95
CA ASP A 104 10.89 -14.06 0.42
C ASP A 104 11.94 -14.54 1.42
N LYS A 105 12.58 -13.61 2.14
CA LYS A 105 13.54 -13.95 3.20
C LYS A 105 12.91 -14.65 4.40
N LEU A 106 11.69 -14.30 4.78
CA LEU A 106 10.99 -14.92 5.91
C LEU A 106 10.42 -16.29 5.56
N GLU A 107 9.91 -16.49 4.33
CA GLU A 107 9.41 -17.79 3.87
C GLU A 107 10.56 -18.78 3.66
N ASN A 108 11.66 -18.35 3.02
CA ASN A 108 12.82 -19.22 2.77
C ASN A 108 13.75 -19.35 3.98
N ARG A 109 13.28 -19.05 5.20
CA ARG A 109 14.11 -19.22 6.40
C ARG A 109 14.33 -20.72 6.59
N PRO A 110 15.58 -21.22 6.48
CA PRO A 110 15.83 -22.65 6.59
C PRO A 110 15.36 -23.12 7.97
N GLU A 111 14.42 -24.06 7.97
CA GLU A 111 14.03 -24.80 9.16
C GLU A 111 15.30 -25.43 9.72
N ILE A 112 15.75 -24.97 10.88
CA ILE A 112 16.96 -25.47 11.52
C ILE A 112 16.61 -26.89 11.99
N PRO A 113 17.18 -27.98 11.45
CA PRO A 113 16.68 -29.33 11.70
C PRO A 113 16.98 -29.88 13.11
N TRP A 114 17.46 -29.06 14.05
CA TRP A 114 18.11 -29.52 15.29
C TRP A 114 17.64 -28.81 16.58
N THR A 115 16.41 -28.31 16.63
CA THR A 115 15.75 -27.91 17.89
C THR A 115 14.41 -28.59 18.06
#